data_AF-A0A961BZU5-F1
#
_entry.id   AF-A0A961BZU5-F1
#
_cell.length_a   1.000
_cell.length_b   1.000
_cell.length_c   1.000
_cell.angle_alpha   90.00
_cell.angle_beta   90.00
_cell.angle_gamma   90.00
#
_symmetry.space_group_name_H-M   'P 1'
#
loop_
_entity.id
_entity.type
_entity.pdbx_description
1 polymer ?
#
loop_
_entity_poly.entity_id
_entity_poly.type
_entity_poly.pdbx_seq_one_letter_code
_entity_poly.pdbx_strand_id
1 'polypeptide(L)'
;MIAGTVAELYERLGVTRSLSRPRVSNDNPYSEALFKTTKYCPAYPGSFDSLADSQEFLDDLRHYYNNHHYHSGLKFYTPISVHNGTWPHIQALRQATLDAAYRANPHRFTRPPIAPGPPTEAWINQPRATTDPQQPLTQKS
;
A
#
# COMPACT_ATOMS: atom_id res chain seq x y z
N MET A 1 -20.42 30.55 -6.47
CA MET A 1 -20.25 29.34 -5.63
C MET A 1 -19.19 29.65 -4.58
N ILE A 2 -19.50 29.46 -3.30
CA ILE A 2 -18.49 29.50 -2.24
C ILE A 2 -18.03 28.05 -2.06
N ALA A 3 -16.75 27.78 -2.29
CA ALA A 3 -16.18 26.48 -1.97
C ALA A 3 -16.12 26.35 -0.44
N GLY A 4 -16.69 25.28 0.11
CA GLY A 4 -16.55 24.94 1.52
C GLY A 4 -15.10 24.60 1.87
N THR A 5 -14.77 24.59 3.15
CA THR A 5 -13.44 24.21 3.61
C THR A 5 -13.19 22.71 3.43
N VAL A 6 -11.92 22.30 3.38
CA VAL A 6 -11.55 20.88 3.36
C VAL A 6 -12.07 20.14 4.60
N ALA A 7 -12.19 20.83 5.74
CA ALA A 7 -12.74 20.25 6.97
C ALA A 7 -14.23 19.89 6.81
N GLU A 8 -15.03 20.79 6.23
CA GLU A 8 -16.45 20.56 5.94
C GLU A 8 -16.64 19.40 4.95
N LEU A 9 -15.74 19.27 3.97
CA LEU A 9 -15.76 18.15 3.04
C LEU A 9 -15.52 16.81 3.77
N TYR A 10 -14.54 16.75 4.67
CA TYR A 10 -14.26 15.53 5.43
C TYR A 10 -15.40 15.15 6.35
N GLU A 11 -16.00 16.12 7.05
CA GLU A 11 -17.18 15.87 7.89
C GLU A 11 -18.33 15.30 7.07
N ARG A 12 -18.61 15.88 5.89
CA ARG A 12 -19.64 15.38 4.98
C ARG A 12 -19.37 13.96 4.47
N LEU A 13 -18.10 13.61 4.27
CA LEU A 13 -17.70 12.26 3.83
C LEU A 13 -17.53 11.26 4.99
N GLY A 14 -17.73 11.69 6.24
CA GLY A 14 -17.49 10.85 7.42
C GLY A 14 -16.02 10.47 7.63
N VAL A 15 -15.08 11.26 7.08
CA VAL A 15 -13.64 10.98 7.14
C VAL A 15 -13.04 11.63 8.37
N THR A 16 -12.50 10.83 9.30
CA THR A 16 -11.76 11.33 10.45
C THR A 16 -10.38 11.83 10.02
N ARG A 17 -10.01 13.04 10.45
CA ARG A 17 -8.70 13.63 10.18
C ARG A 17 -7.64 13.02 11.11
N SER A 18 -6.54 12.57 10.54
CA SER A 18 -5.29 12.29 11.25
C SER A 18 -4.25 13.27 10.76
N LEU A 19 -3.62 14.02 11.67
CA LEU A 19 -2.57 14.99 11.35
C LEU A 19 -1.21 14.38 11.69
N SER A 20 -0.29 14.38 10.73
CA SER A 20 1.11 14.06 10.97
C SER A 20 1.75 15.05 11.93
N ARG A 21 2.81 14.63 12.62
CA ARG A 21 3.55 15.51 13.53
C ARG A 21 4.26 16.60 12.73
N PRO A 22 4.27 17.85 13.22
CA PRO A 22 5.00 18.92 12.56
C PRO A 22 6.48 18.55 12.38
N ARG A 23 7.00 18.72 11.16
CA ARG A 23 8.41 18.50 10.78
C ARG A 23 8.92 17.06 10.89
N VAL A 24 8.04 16.08 10.70
CA VAL A 24 8.41 14.66 10.74
C VAL A 24 8.07 14.00 9.41
N SER A 25 9.08 13.78 8.55
CA SER A 25 8.87 13.23 7.20
C SER A 25 8.48 11.75 7.22
N ASN A 26 8.93 11.00 8.23
CA ASN A 26 8.64 9.57 8.34
C ASN A 26 7.21 9.23 8.82
N ASP A 27 6.33 10.21 8.99
CA ASP A 27 4.90 10.01 9.30
C ASP A 27 4.05 9.65 8.04
N ASN A 28 4.67 9.44 6.87
CA ASN A 28 3.99 8.97 5.66
C ASN A 28 4.84 8.02 4.80
N PRO A 29 5.29 6.88 5.36
CA PRO A 29 6.19 5.96 4.67
C PRO A 29 5.60 5.39 3.37
N TYR A 30 4.28 5.25 3.28
CA TYR A 30 3.62 4.75 2.06
C TYR A 30 3.71 5.73 0.89
N SER A 31 3.47 7.02 1.13
CA SER A 31 3.55 8.00 0.04
C SER A 31 5.00 8.23 -0.38
N GLU A 32 5.95 8.22 0.55
CA GLU A 32 7.38 8.28 0.22
C GLU A 32 7.82 7.07 -0.62
N ALA A 33 7.37 5.87 -0.27
CA ALA A 33 7.65 4.66 -1.05
C ALA A 33 7.04 4.73 -2.46
N LEU A 34 5.82 5.27 -2.60
CA LEU A 34 5.20 5.50 -3.91
C LEU A 34 6.01 6.49 -4.74
N PHE A 35 6.39 7.64 -4.19
CA PHE A 35 7.20 8.62 -4.91
C PHE A 35 8.57 8.06 -5.33
N LYS A 36 9.20 7.27 -4.45
CA LYS A 36 10.41 6.55 -4.79
C LYS A 36 10.16 5.59 -5.97
N THR A 37 9.10 4.81 -5.93
CA THR A 37 8.73 3.88 -7.01
C THR A 37 8.54 4.62 -8.33
N THR A 38 7.85 5.75 -8.33
CA THR A 38 7.66 6.58 -9.51
C THR A 38 8.99 7.10 -10.06
N LYS A 39 9.84 7.68 -9.20
CA LYS A 39 11.11 8.32 -9.62
C LYS A 39 12.16 7.33 -10.11
N TYR A 40 12.22 6.15 -9.50
CA TYR A 40 13.25 5.14 -9.82
C TYR A 40 12.72 4.03 -10.74
N CYS A 41 11.50 4.15 -11.25
CA CYS A 41 11.00 3.30 -12.33
C CYS A 41 11.89 3.49 -13.57
N PRO A 42 12.33 2.42 -14.26
CA PRO A 42 13.14 2.53 -15.47
C PRO A 42 12.49 3.36 -16.59
N ALA A 43 11.16 3.45 -16.63
CA ALA A 43 10.43 4.22 -17.62
C ALA A 43 10.34 5.74 -17.29
N TYR A 44 10.82 6.17 -16.12
CA TYR A 44 10.73 7.57 -15.72
C TYR A 44 11.65 8.46 -16.59
N PRO A 45 11.12 9.48 -17.27
CA PRO A 45 11.90 10.27 -18.23
C PRO A 45 12.83 11.31 -17.59
N GLY A 46 12.84 11.45 -16.25
CA GLY A 46 13.62 12.49 -15.56
C GLY A 46 12.85 13.81 -15.45
N SER A 47 12.27 14.27 -16.56
CA SER A 47 11.40 15.44 -16.68
C SER A 47 10.32 15.21 -17.75
N PHE A 48 9.28 16.03 -17.75
CA PHE A 48 8.21 16.01 -18.75
C PHE A 48 8.21 17.31 -19.56
N ASP A 49 7.95 17.21 -20.86
CA ASP A 49 7.89 18.37 -21.76
C ASP A 49 6.55 19.12 -21.62
N SER A 50 5.49 18.41 -21.23
CA SER A 50 4.17 18.99 -20.99
C SER A 50 3.42 18.34 -19.84
N LEU A 51 2.34 18.99 -19.41
CA LEU A 51 1.39 18.40 -18.45
C LEU A 51 0.76 17.12 -19.00
N ALA A 52 0.44 17.09 -20.29
CA ALA A 52 -0.18 15.93 -20.93
C ALA A 52 0.74 14.70 -20.84
N ASP A 53 2.03 14.85 -21.13
CA ASP A 53 3.02 13.76 -21.04
C ASP A 53 3.12 13.23 -19.60
N SER A 54 3.07 14.15 -18.62
CA SER A 54 3.10 13.75 -17.21
C SER A 54 1.85 12.96 -16.79
N GLN A 55 0.69 13.30 -17.34
CA GLN A 55 -0.57 12.60 -17.05
C GLN A 55 -0.60 11.22 -17.68
N GLU A 56 -0.21 11.10 -18.95
CA GLU A 56 -0.10 9.83 -19.67
C GLU A 56 0.86 8.88 -18.94
N PHE A 57 2.06 9.37 -18.60
CA PHE A 57 3.02 8.58 -17.83
C PHE A 57 2.47 8.13 -16.47
N LEU A 58 1.80 9.01 -15.72
CA LEU A 58 1.24 8.65 -14.41
C LEU A 58 0.08 7.67 -14.52
N ASP A 59 -0.74 7.76 -15.57
CA ASP A 59 -1.84 6.84 -15.82
C ASP A 59 -1.31 5.43 -16.15
N ASP A 60 -0.30 5.34 -17.02
CA ASP A 60 0.38 4.09 -17.35
C ASP A 60 1.08 3.49 -16.12
N LEU A 61 1.81 4.31 -15.36
CA LEU A 61 2.47 3.88 -14.13
C LEU A 61 1.46 3.34 -13.13
N ARG A 62 0.33 4.03 -12.92
CA ARG A 62 -0.74 3.58 -12.02
C ARG A 62 -1.35 2.27 -12.50
N HIS A 63 -1.61 2.14 -13.80
CA HIS A 63 -2.17 0.92 -14.38
C HIS A 63 -1.24 -0.27 -14.15
N TYR A 64 0.04 -0.10 -14.49
CA TYR A 64 1.08 -1.10 -14.25
C TYR A 64 1.21 -1.44 -12.76
N TYR A 65 1.36 -0.44 -11.90
CA TYR A 65 1.58 -0.63 -10.48
C TYR A 65 0.43 -1.40 -9.82
N ASN A 66 -0.82 -1.09 -10.17
CA ASN A 66 -1.96 -1.76 -9.55
C ASN A 66 -2.20 -3.17 -10.09
N ASN A 67 -2.04 -3.38 -11.40
CA ASN A 67 -2.50 -4.60 -12.07
C ASN A 67 -1.38 -5.62 -12.36
N HIS A 68 -0.15 -5.16 -12.55
CA HIS A 68 0.96 -5.99 -13.02
C HIS A 68 2.12 -6.08 -12.03
N HIS A 69 2.32 -5.05 -11.20
CA HIS A 69 3.41 -5.05 -10.24
C HIS A 69 3.12 -5.97 -9.04
N TYR A 70 3.91 -7.04 -8.92
CA TYR A 70 3.88 -7.93 -7.76
C TYR A 70 4.66 -7.30 -6.60
N HIS A 71 3.92 -6.72 -5.66
CA HIS A 71 4.50 -5.90 -4.61
C HIS A 71 5.09 -6.76 -3.47
N SER A 72 6.38 -6.61 -3.17
CA SER A 72 7.09 -7.42 -2.17
C SER A 72 6.51 -7.26 -0.76
N GLY A 73 6.11 -6.03 -0.39
CA GLY A 73 5.40 -5.75 0.86
C GLY A 73 4.01 -6.39 0.95
N LEU A 74 3.44 -6.79 -0.18
CA LEU A 74 2.19 -7.53 -0.27
C LEU A 74 2.45 -9.02 -0.57
N LYS A 75 3.60 -9.57 -0.18
CA LYS A 75 3.96 -10.99 -0.44
C LYS A 75 3.81 -11.41 -1.91
N PHE A 76 4.11 -10.47 -2.81
CA PHE A 76 3.98 -10.63 -4.26
C PHE A 76 2.54 -10.91 -4.70
N TYR A 77 1.56 -10.26 -4.08
CA TYR A 77 0.24 -10.02 -4.67
C TYR A 77 0.26 -8.67 -5.40
N THR A 78 -0.60 -8.50 -6.41
CA THR A 78 -0.79 -7.19 -7.03
C THR A 78 -1.63 -6.31 -6.12
N PRO A 79 -1.38 -4.99 -6.06
CA PRO A 79 -2.18 -4.08 -5.23
C PRO A 79 -3.69 -4.22 -5.48
N ILE A 80 -4.12 -4.38 -6.74
CA ILE A 80 -5.53 -4.53 -7.06
C ILE A 80 -6.13 -5.82 -6.51
N SER A 81 -5.38 -6.92 -6.45
CA SER A 81 -5.89 -8.19 -5.90
C SER A 81 -6.10 -8.14 -4.40
N VAL A 82 -5.28 -7.36 -3.70
CA VAL A 82 -5.44 -7.10 -2.27
C VAL A 82 -6.63 -6.15 -2.06
N HIS A 83 -6.68 -5.05 -2.82
CA HIS A 83 -7.74 -4.04 -2.73
C HIS A 83 -9.14 -4.64 -2.98
N ASN A 84 -9.28 -5.45 -4.02
CA ASN A 84 -10.55 -6.07 -4.39
C ASN A 84 -10.87 -7.35 -3.58
N GLY A 85 -9.98 -7.76 -2.67
CA GLY A 85 -10.17 -8.98 -1.87
C GLY A 85 -10.10 -10.28 -2.67
N THR A 86 -9.55 -10.28 -3.89
CA THR A 86 -9.42 -11.48 -4.73
C THR A 86 -8.16 -12.31 -4.41
N TRP A 87 -7.26 -11.77 -3.59
CA TRP A 87 -6.03 -12.45 -3.17
C TRP A 87 -6.21 -13.86 -2.55
N PRO A 88 -7.30 -14.21 -1.83
CA PRO A 88 -7.46 -15.56 -1.29
C PRO A 88 -7.55 -16.62 -2.38
N HIS A 89 -8.18 -16.30 -3.51
CA HIS A 89 -8.23 -17.19 -4.67
C HIS A 89 -6.82 -17.42 -5.25
N ILE A 90 -6.05 -16.35 -5.39
CA ILE A 90 -4.66 -16.42 -5.84
C ILE A 90 -3.80 -17.23 -4.86
N GLN A 91 -4.02 -17.07 -3.55
CA GLN A 91 -3.33 -17.85 -2.53
C GLN A 91 -3.61 -19.34 -2.65
N ALA A 92 -4.88 -19.73 -2.88
CA ALA A 92 -5.26 -21.12 -3.09
C ALA A 92 -4.55 -21.75 -4.30
N LEU A 93 -4.47 -21.01 -5.42
CA LEU A 93 -3.72 -21.45 -6.61
C LEU A 93 -2.23 -21.61 -6.33
N ARG A 94 -1.64 -20.66 -5.58
CA ARG A 94 -0.24 -20.75 -5.13
C ARG A 94 -0.01 -21.96 -4.24
N GLN A 95 -0.92 -22.24 -3.31
CA GLN A 95 -0.84 -23.40 -2.42
C GLN A 95 -0.89 -24.71 -3.21
N ALA A 96 -1.83 -24.85 -4.14
CA ALA A 96 -1.92 -26.05 -4.99
C ALA A 96 -0.63 -26.29 -5.79
N THR A 97 0.00 -25.22 -6.29
CA THR A 97 1.29 -25.29 -6.98
C THR A 97 2.41 -25.77 -6.05
N LEU A 98 2.47 -25.22 -4.84
CA LEU A 98 3.45 -25.61 -3.81
C LEU A 98 3.25 -27.07 -3.36
N ASP A 99 2.00 -27.51 -3.20
CA ASP A 99 1.66 -28.89 -2.83
C ASP A 99 2.06 -29.87 -3.94
N ALA A 100 1.85 -29.51 -5.21
CA ALA A 100 2.31 -30.30 -6.35
C ALA A 100 3.84 -30.41 -6.39
N ALA A 101 4.56 -29.30 -6.19
CA ALA A 101 6.01 -29.27 -6.14
C ALA A 101 6.57 -30.12 -4.99
N TYR A 102 5.95 -30.04 -3.80
CA TYR A 102 6.32 -30.84 -2.64
C TYR A 102 6.10 -32.33 -2.88
N ARG A 103 4.95 -32.73 -3.44
CA ARG A 103 4.68 -34.14 -3.79
C ARG A 103 5.70 -34.70 -4.79
N ALA A 104 6.10 -33.90 -5.78
CA ALA A 104 7.05 -34.33 -6.80
C ALA A 104 8.49 -34.45 -6.26
N ASN A 105 8.89 -33.57 -5.34
CA ASN A 105 10.28 -33.48 -4.86
C ASN A 105 10.37 -33.23 -3.35
N PRO A 106 9.89 -34.14 -2.49
CA PRO A 106 9.79 -33.88 -1.05
C PRO A 106 11.16 -33.60 -0.40
N HIS A 107 12.23 -34.23 -0.89
CA HIS A 107 13.61 -34.03 -0.38
C HIS A 107 14.16 -32.60 -0.60
N ARG A 108 13.57 -31.78 -1.48
CA ARG A 108 13.95 -30.37 -1.66
C ARG A 108 13.36 -29.44 -0.61
N PHE A 109 12.49 -29.94 0.25
CA PHE A 109 11.79 -29.17 1.26
C PHE A 109 12.02 -29.77 2.65
N THR A 110 12.37 -28.93 3.62
CA THR A 110 12.51 -29.36 5.03
C THR A 110 11.15 -29.61 5.69
N ARG A 111 10.10 -28.96 5.19
CA ARG A 111 8.70 -29.10 5.63
C ARG A 111 7.76 -28.79 4.45
N PRO A 112 6.49 -29.23 4.48
CA PRO A 112 5.51 -28.81 3.50
C PRO A 112 5.43 -27.26 3.40
N PRO A 113 5.59 -26.68 2.20
CA PRO A 113 5.54 -25.24 2.00
C PRO A 113 4.11 -24.67 2.13
N ILE A 114 4.01 -23.43 2.62
CA ILE A 114 2.73 -22.71 2.77
C ILE A 114 2.80 -21.39 2.00
N ALA A 115 1.78 -21.12 1.17
CA ALA A 115 1.63 -19.85 0.47
C ALA A 115 1.24 -18.73 1.45
N PRO A 116 2.03 -17.66 1.60
CA PRO A 116 1.68 -16.57 2.51
C PRO A 116 0.54 -15.71 1.95
N GLY A 117 -0.31 -15.18 2.84
CA GLY A 117 -1.26 -14.10 2.54
C GLY A 117 -0.59 -12.71 2.65
N PRO A 118 -1.19 -11.66 2.06
CA PRO A 118 -0.72 -10.29 2.27
C PRO A 118 -0.98 -9.85 3.73
N PRO A 119 -0.36 -8.74 4.20
CA PRO A 119 -0.73 -8.12 5.46
C PRO A 119 -2.22 -7.75 5.48
N THR A 120 -2.89 -7.98 6.61
CA THR A 120 -4.32 -7.66 6.80
C THR A 120 -4.55 -6.21 7.24
N GLU A 121 -3.50 -5.56 7.74
CA GLU A 121 -3.54 -4.20 8.26
C GLU A 121 -2.39 -3.38 7.70
N ALA A 122 -2.64 -2.08 7.55
CA ALA A 122 -1.66 -1.08 7.15
C ALA A 122 -1.91 0.21 7.94
N TRP A 123 -0.84 0.87 8.37
CA TRP A 123 -0.91 2.03 9.25
C TRP A 123 -0.04 3.16 8.73
N ILE A 124 -0.63 4.27 8.30
CA ILE A 124 0.14 5.49 7.98
C ILE A 124 0.81 5.99 9.27
N ASN A 125 0.02 6.05 10.34
CA ASN A 125 0.45 6.31 11.71
C ASN A 125 -0.14 5.23 12.60
N GLN A 126 0.67 4.25 13.04
CA GLN A 126 0.18 3.22 13.94
C GLN A 126 -0.14 3.84 15.31
N PRO A 127 -1.35 3.66 15.85
CA PRO A 127 -1.64 4.11 17.20
C PRO A 127 -0.71 3.38 18.18
N ARG A 128 -0.15 4.10 19.16
CA ARG A 128 0.55 3.43 20.25
C ARG A 128 -0.43 2.51 20.97
N ALA A 129 0.00 1.30 21.29
CA ALA A 129 -0.76 0.43 22.17
C ALA A 129 -1.09 1.21 23.45
N THR A 130 -2.37 1.32 23.78
CA THR A 130 -2.84 1.92 25.03
C THR A 130 -2.43 1.01 26.18
N THR A 131 -1.23 1.23 26.70
CA THR A 131 -0.82 0.75 28.00
C THR A 131 -0.61 1.95 28.92
N ASP A 132 -1.65 2.78 29.09
CA ASP A 132 -1.93 3.54 30.33
C ASP A 132 -3.22 4.37 30.16
N PRO A 133 -4.14 4.40 31.15
CA PRO A 133 -5.22 5.36 31.17
C PRO A 133 -4.69 6.74 31.57
N GLN A 134 -5.03 7.76 30.78
CA GLN A 134 -4.90 9.19 31.03
C GLN A 134 -3.55 9.87 30.72
N GLN A 135 -3.46 10.46 29.53
CA GLN A 135 -2.93 11.81 29.38
C GLN A 135 -3.82 12.61 28.42
N PRO A 136 -4.41 13.74 28.85
CA PRO A 136 -5.23 14.57 27.96
C PRO A 136 -4.37 15.17 26.86
N LEU A 137 -4.88 15.10 25.62
CA LEU A 137 -4.34 15.79 24.45
C LEU A 137 -4.31 17.29 24.73
N THR A 138 -3.14 17.80 25.12
CA THR A 138 -2.90 19.24 25.15
C THR A 138 -2.72 19.69 23.70
N GLN A 139 -3.78 20.27 23.14
CA GLN A 139 -3.63 21.11 21.96
C GLN A 139 -2.81 22.34 22.39
N LYS A 140 -1.58 22.45 21.90
CA LYS A 140 -0.81 23.70 21.97
C LYS A 140 -0.99 24.45 20.65
N SER A 141 -1.71 25.56 20.79
CA SER A 141 -1.84 26.80 20.01
C SER A 141 -1.75 26.74 18.48
#